data_AF-A0A968HT84-F1
#
_entry.id   AF-A0A968HT84-F1
#
_cell.length_a   1.000
_cell.length_b   1.000
_cell.length_c   1.000
_cell.angle_alpha   90.00
_cell.angle_beta   90.00
_cell.angle_gamma   90.00
#
_symmetry.space_group_name_H-M   'P 1'
#
loop_
_entity.id
_entity.type
_entity.pdbx_description
1 polymer ?
#
loop_
_entity_poly.entity_id
_entity_poly.type
_entity_poly.pdbx_seq_one_letter_code
_entity_poly.pdbx_strand_id
1 'polypeptide(L)'
;MEINGSMKSLEARIAQLEATVASMHRGQLQLREVQLVDRDGRLVASLSATENGPSIQLYDRQGAPRAKLEVENDLPSLTMLDERGRTRGWMGFSKEAIRVGCRRGGNSRAFFGVLKGAGAQVRFYDANQSTVWSAPQA
;
A
#
# COMPACT_ATOMS: atom_id res chain seq x y z
N MET A 1 -52.19 20.17 -1.25
CA MET A 1 -52.01 19.09 -2.25
C MET A 1 -50.54 18.71 -2.44
N GLU A 2 -49.60 19.65 -2.28
CA GLU A 2 -48.15 19.43 -2.47
C GLU A 2 -47.47 18.48 -1.45
N ILE A 3 -47.87 18.53 -0.17
CA ILE A 3 -47.28 17.70 0.90
C ILE A 3 -47.41 16.20 0.59
N ASN A 4 -48.55 15.80 0.01
CA ASN A 4 -48.83 14.40 -0.31
C ASN A 4 -48.01 13.91 -1.53
N GLY A 5 -47.63 14.82 -2.42
CA GLY A 5 -46.71 14.55 -3.53
C GLY A 5 -45.27 14.39 -3.06
N SER A 6 -44.82 15.25 -2.14
CA SER A 6 -43.48 15.16 -1.53
C SER A 6 -43.30 13.90 -0.68
N MET A 7 -44.32 13.49 0.08
CA MET A 7 -44.29 12.25 0.86
C MET A 7 -44.13 11.02 -0.04
N LYS A 8 -44.94 10.91 -1.10
CA LYS A 8 -44.83 9.82 -2.09
C LYS A 8 -43.47 9.80 -2.79
N SER A 9 -42.90 10.97 -3.07
CA SER A 9 -41.56 11.08 -3.65
C SER A 9 -40.47 10.58 -2.69
N LEU A 10 -40.59 10.89 -1.40
CA LEU A 10 -39.67 10.42 -0.37
C LEU A 10 -39.76 8.89 -0.17
N GLU A 11 -40.97 8.34 -0.12
CA GLU A 11 -41.20 6.89 -0.02
C GLU A 11 -40.57 6.14 -1.20
N ALA A 12 -40.75 6.66 -2.43
CA ALA A 12 -40.11 6.09 -3.61
C ALA A 12 -38.57 6.16 -3.56
N ARG A 13 -38.02 7.27 -3.05
CA ARG A 13 -36.57 7.42 -2.86
C ARG A 13 -36.02 6.47 -1.80
N ILE A 14 -36.74 6.26 -0.69
CA ILE A 14 -36.35 5.32 0.37
C ILE A 14 -36.35 3.89 -0.18
N ALA A 15 -37.42 3.48 -0.87
CA ALA A 15 -37.48 2.14 -1.47
C ALA A 15 -36.35 1.90 -2.49
N GLN A 16 -35.99 2.93 -3.29
CA GLN A 16 -34.87 2.86 -4.21
C GLN A 16 -33.52 2.71 -3.48
N LEU A 17 -33.33 3.42 -2.37
CA LEU A 17 -32.13 3.31 -1.54
C LEU A 17 -32.04 1.94 -0.86
N GLU A 18 -33.13 1.43 -0.32
CA GLU A 18 -33.20 0.09 0.30
C GLU A 18 -32.88 -1.00 -0.72
N ALA A 19 -33.44 -0.91 -1.93
CA ALA A 19 -33.11 -1.83 -3.03
C ALA A 19 -31.63 -1.72 -3.44
N THR A 20 -31.07 -0.51 -3.46
CA THR A 20 -29.65 -0.28 -3.74
C THR A 20 -28.77 -0.91 -2.66
N VAL A 21 -29.06 -0.68 -1.39
CA VAL A 21 -28.34 -1.26 -0.24
C VAL A 21 -28.45 -2.79 -0.24
N ALA A 22 -29.65 -3.34 -0.49
CA ALA A 22 -29.86 -4.78 -0.62
C ALA A 22 -29.11 -5.39 -1.81
N SER A 23 -28.95 -4.64 -2.92
CA SER A 23 -28.16 -5.07 -4.06
C SER A 23 -26.65 -5.05 -3.80
N MET A 24 -26.16 -4.15 -2.94
CA MET A 24 -24.76 -4.13 -2.49
C MET A 24 -24.38 -5.37 -1.68
N HIS A 25 -25.37 -6.13 -1.17
CA HIS A 25 -25.13 -7.40 -0.46
C HIS A 25 -24.84 -8.57 -1.42
N ARG A 26 -24.89 -8.38 -2.74
CA ARG A 26 -24.47 -9.38 -3.74
C ARG A 26 -22.95 -9.34 -3.98
N GLY A 27 -22.18 -9.57 -2.92
CA GLY A 27 -20.84 -10.14 -2.95
C GLY A 27 -19.66 -9.30 -3.46
N GLN A 28 -19.86 -8.14 -4.10
CA GLN A 28 -18.75 -7.31 -4.61
C GLN A 28 -19.04 -5.81 -4.49
N LEU A 29 -18.13 -5.09 -3.83
CA LEU A 29 -18.07 -3.62 -3.83
C LEU A 29 -16.96 -3.19 -4.78
N GLN A 30 -17.32 -2.46 -5.84
CA GLN A 30 -16.36 -1.86 -6.76
C GLN A 30 -16.10 -0.41 -6.33
N LEU A 31 -14.92 -0.19 -5.77
CA LEU A 31 -14.48 1.11 -5.28
C LEU A 31 -13.08 1.39 -5.82
N ARG A 32 -12.79 2.65 -6.17
CA ARG A 32 -11.41 3.07 -6.49
C ARG A 32 -10.56 3.22 -5.24
N GLU A 33 -11.20 3.56 -4.13
CA GLU A 33 -10.53 3.77 -2.85
C GLU A 33 -11.43 3.34 -1.69
N VAL A 34 -10.81 2.70 -0.70
CA VAL A 34 -11.39 2.42 0.61
C VAL A 34 -10.48 3.06 1.65
N GLN A 35 -11.02 3.93 2.48
CA GLN A 35 -10.31 4.56 3.60
C GLN A 35 -10.81 3.96 4.90
N LEU A 36 -9.87 3.47 5.72
CA LEU A 36 -10.11 3.09 7.10
C LEU A 36 -9.73 4.26 7.98
N VAL A 37 -10.69 4.75 8.76
CA VAL A 37 -10.50 5.84 9.72
C VAL A 37 -10.68 5.35 11.16
N ASP A 38 -10.02 6.02 12.10
CA ASP A 38 -10.25 5.81 13.54
C ASP A 38 -11.51 6.54 14.04
N ARG A 39 -11.76 6.48 15.35
CA ARG A 39 -12.93 7.11 15.99
C ARG A 39 -12.93 8.65 15.91
N ASP A 40 -11.75 9.25 15.74
CA ASP A 40 -11.58 10.69 15.59
C ASP A 40 -11.65 11.12 14.10
N GLY A 41 -11.89 10.17 13.19
CA GLY A 41 -11.92 10.41 11.75
C GLY A 41 -10.54 10.47 11.10
N ARG A 42 -9.46 10.08 11.79
CA ARG A 42 -8.11 10.07 11.22
C ARG A 42 -7.89 8.85 10.34
N LEU A 43 -7.29 9.04 9.17
CA LEU A 43 -6.92 7.96 8.26
C LEU A 43 -5.84 7.05 8.89
N VAL A 44 -6.13 5.75 9.02
CA VAL A 44 -5.20 4.75 9.55
C VAL A 44 -4.75 3.73 8.51
N ALA A 45 -5.56 3.51 7.47
CA ALA A 45 -5.18 2.72 6.31
C ALA A 45 -5.98 3.14 5.07
N SER A 46 -5.44 2.90 3.88
CA SER A 46 -6.20 2.97 2.63
C SER A 46 -5.89 1.79 1.72
N LEU A 47 -6.89 1.36 0.96
CA LEU A 47 -6.77 0.48 -0.20
C LEU A 47 -7.16 1.30 -1.44
N SER A 48 -6.31 1.35 -2.45
CA SER A 48 -6.47 2.28 -3.57
C SER A 48 -6.06 1.63 -4.89
N ALA A 49 -6.85 1.81 -5.93
CA ALA A 49 -6.48 1.51 -7.31
C ALA A 49 -5.83 2.77 -7.93
N THR A 50 -4.50 2.77 -8.00
CA THR A 50 -3.72 3.90 -8.55
C THR A 50 -3.35 3.66 -10.00
N GLU A 51 -2.83 4.67 -10.70
CA GLU A 51 -2.29 4.51 -12.06
C GLU A 51 -1.14 3.49 -12.12
N ASN A 52 -0.38 3.34 -11.03
CA ASN A 52 0.74 2.42 -10.95
C ASN A 52 0.31 0.99 -10.60
N GLY A 53 -0.95 0.80 -10.18
CA GLY A 53 -1.49 -0.47 -9.69
C GLY A 53 -2.20 -0.36 -8.33
N PRO A 54 -2.72 -1.48 -7.81
CA PRO A 54 -3.32 -1.52 -6.47
C PRO A 54 -2.29 -1.26 -5.37
N SER A 55 -2.70 -0.52 -4.34
CA SER A 55 -1.88 -0.17 -3.18
C SER A 55 -2.66 -0.27 -1.88
N ILE A 56 -2.00 -0.74 -0.83
CA ILE A 56 -2.43 -0.64 0.56
C ILE A 56 -1.41 0.21 1.31
N GLN A 57 -1.86 1.30 1.93
CA GLN A 57 -1.04 2.20 2.71
C GLN A 57 -1.49 2.19 4.17
N LEU A 58 -0.55 2.02 5.10
CA LEU A 58 -0.78 2.17 6.54
C LEU A 58 -0.20 3.50 7.01
N TYR A 59 -0.92 4.18 7.90
CA TYR A 59 -0.56 5.48 8.46
C TYR A 59 -0.38 5.38 9.98
N ASP A 60 0.44 6.24 10.56
CA ASP A 60 0.50 6.41 12.01
C ASP A 60 -0.52 7.43 12.52
N ARG A 61 -0.48 7.68 13.84
CA ARG A 61 -1.37 8.64 14.51
C ARG A 61 -1.22 10.09 14.03
N GLN A 62 -0.11 10.44 13.39
CA GLN A 62 0.16 11.76 12.84
C GLN A 62 -0.27 11.85 11.37
N GLY A 63 -0.82 10.77 10.80
CA GLY A 63 -1.17 10.68 9.39
C GLY A 63 0.03 10.43 8.47
N ALA A 64 1.20 10.10 9.02
CA ALA A 64 2.38 9.83 8.22
C ALA A 64 2.38 8.35 7.75
N PRO A 65 2.70 8.07 6.47
CA PRO A 65 2.76 6.71 5.97
C PRO A 65 3.88 5.91 6.65
N ARG A 66 3.59 4.66 7.02
CA ARG A 66 4.51 3.74 7.73
C ARG A 66 4.81 2.47 6.96
N ALA A 67 3.87 1.99 6.17
CA ALA A 67 4.06 0.82 5.32
C ALA A 67 3.18 0.92 4.07
N LYS A 68 3.74 0.56 2.92
CA LYS A 68 3.03 0.49 1.64
C LYS A 68 3.23 -0.90 1.04
N LEU A 69 2.14 -1.61 0.75
CA LEU A 69 2.14 -2.81 -0.08
C LEU A 69 1.52 -2.41 -1.42
N GLU A 70 2.22 -2.58 -2.52
CA GLU A 70 1.72 -2.20 -3.84
C GLU A 70 2.11 -3.22 -4.89
N VAL A 71 1.44 -3.13 -6.04
CA VAL A 71 1.91 -3.71 -7.29
C VAL A 71 2.38 -2.55 -8.15
N GLU A 72 3.66 -2.52 -8.48
CA GLU A 72 4.29 -1.50 -9.33
C GLU A 72 4.86 -2.20 -10.57
N ASN A 73 4.49 -1.76 -11.77
CA ASN A 73 4.89 -2.42 -13.03
C ASN A 73 4.60 -3.95 -13.04
N ASP A 74 3.40 -4.34 -12.61
CA ASP A 74 2.95 -5.73 -12.47
C ASP A 74 3.75 -6.59 -11.48
N LEU A 75 4.51 -5.96 -10.57
CA LEU A 75 5.36 -6.64 -9.60
C LEU A 75 5.05 -6.20 -8.17
N PRO A 76 4.85 -7.13 -7.22
CA PRO A 76 4.55 -6.77 -5.86
C PRO A 76 5.77 -6.16 -5.14
N SER A 77 5.52 -5.16 -4.29
CA SER A 77 6.52 -4.56 -3.43
C SER A 77 5.92 -4.21 -2.05
N LEU A 78 6.73 -4.36 -1.01
CA LEU A 78 6.44 -3.93 0.36
C LEU A 78 7.52 -2.95 0.79
N THR A 79 7.13 -1.75 1.19
CA THR A 79 8.03 -0.68 1.66
C THR A 79 7.65 -0.25 3.06
N MET A 80 8.62 -0.23 3.98
CA MET A 80 8.48 0.32 5.34
C MET A 80 9.16 1.70 5.42
N LEU A 81 8.50 2.67 6.03
CA LEU A 81 8.84 4.09 6.00
C LEU A 81 9.08 4.64 7.41
N ASP A 82 10.03 5.55 7.57
CA ASP A 82 10.22 6.33 8.81
C ASP A 82 9.27 7.54 8.90
N GLU A 83 9.36 8.29 10.00
CA GLU A 83 8.53 9.47 10.27
C GLU A 83 8.62 10.59 9.25
N ARG A 84 9.64 10.56 8.40
CA ARG A 84 9.83 11.54 7.33
C ARG A 84 9.49 10.97 5.96
N GLY A 85 8.84 9.80 5.91
CA GLY A 85 8.46 9.12 4.67
C GLY A 85 9.64 8.47 3.95
N ARG A 86 10.77 8.22 4.62
CA ARG A 86 11.94 7.62 3.98
C ARG A 86 11.92 6.11 4.16
N THR A 87 12.25 5.38 3.09
CA THR A 87 12.37 3.92 3.14
C THR A 87 13.39 3.47 4.19
N ARG A 88 12.97 2.58 5.09
CA ARG A 88 13.81 1.91 6.09
C ARG A 88 14.01 0.44 5.80
N GLY A 89 13.02 -0.18 5.18
CA GLY A 89 13.14 -1.54 4.65
C GLY A 89 12.22 -1.71 3.47
N TRP A 90 12.56 -2.65 2.62
CA TRP A 90 11.82 -2.92 1.40
C TRP A 90 12.00 -4.38 1.01
N MET A 91 10.96 -4.95 0.40
CA MET A 91 10.96 -6.23 -0.29
C MET A 91 10.29 -6.00 -1.63
N GLY A 92 10.89 -6.52 -2.71
CA GLY A 92 10.36 -6.29 -4.04
C GLY A 92 10.81 -7.32 -5.04
N PHE A 93 9.99 -7.48 -6.06
CA PHE A 93 10.23 -8.35 -7.19
C PHE A 93 10.51 -7.49 -8.42
N SER A 94 11.34 -8.01 -9.31
CA SER A 94 11.55 -7.48 -10.64
C SER A 94 11.69 -8.65 -11.61
N LYS A 95 11.61 -8.38 -12.92
CA LYS A 95 11.91 -9.39 -13.95
C LYS A 95 13.30 -10.01 -13.79
N GLU A 96 14.19 -9.29 -13.12
CA GLU A 96 15.61 -9.59 -13.04
C GLU A 96 16.06 -9.99 -11.63
N ALA A 97 15.21 -9.86 -10.61
CA ALA A 97 15.61 -10.13 -9.23
C ALA A 97 14.46 -10.21 -8.24
N ILE A 98 14.67 -11.01 -7.19
CA ILE A 98 13.91 -10.97 -5.94
C ILE A 98 14.82 -10.37 -4.89
N ARG A 99 14.36 -9.36 -4.15
CA ARG A 99 15.21 -8.55 -3.29
C ARG A 99 14.51 -8.18 -1.98
N VAL A 100 15.27 -8.18 -0.90
CA VAL A 100 14.91 -7.56 0.38
C VAL A 100 16.10 -6.76 0.88
N GLY A 101 15.84 -5.62 1.51
CA GLY A 101 16.92 -4.78 2.02
C GLY A 101 16.44 -3.77 3.05
N CYS A 102 17.42 -3.11 3.67
CA CYS A 102 17.18 -2.05 4.61
C CYS A 102 18.07 -0.84 4.33
N ARG A 103 17.58 0.33 4.76
CA ARG A 103 18.25 1.62 4.60
C ARG A 103 18.34 2.34 5.94
N ARG A 104 19.36 3.18 6.09
CA ARG A 104 19.52 4.12 7.21
C ARG A 104 20.15 5.42 6.71
N GLY A 105 19.40 6.52 6.84
CA GLY A 105 19.83 7.83 6.38
C GLY A 105 19.94 7.94 4.86
N GLY A 106 19.01 7.29 4.12
CA GLY A 106 19.05 7.22 2.65
C GLY A 106 19.95 6.10 2.09
N ASN A 107 21.00 5.73 2.84
CA ASN A 107 21.99 4.73 2.42
C ASN A 107 21.51 3.30 2.68
N SER A 108 21.83 2.40 1.75
CA SER A 108 21.60 0.96 1.91
C SER A 108 22.47 0.42 3.05
N ARG A 109 21.96 -0.55 3.81
CA ARG A 109 22.69 -1.16 4.93
C ARG A 109 22.80 -2.65 4.78
N ALA A 110 21.74 -3.27 4.29
CA ALA A 110 21.75 -4.67 3.93
C ALA A 110 20.94 -4.87 2.65
N PHE A 111 21.40 -5.82 1.85
CA PHE A 111 20.73 -6.32 0.66
C PHE A 111 20.82 -7.83 0.66
N PHE A 112 19.71 -8.49 0.37
CA PHE A 112 19.62 -9.92 0.16
C PHE A 112 18.79 -10.13 -1.10
N GLY A 113 19.25 -10.96 -2.02
CA GLY A 113 18.47 -11.21 -3.21
C GLY A 113 19.09 -12.21 -4.15
N VAL A 114 18.27 -12.67 -5.10
CA VAL A 114 18.73 -13.46 -6.24
C VAL A 114 18.60 -12.56 -7.45
N LEU A 115 19.70 -12.33 -8.16
CA LEU A 115 19.74 -11.52 -9.36
C LEU A 115 20.03 -12.43 -10.56
N LYS A 116 19.34 -12.19 -11.67
CA LYS A 116 19.62 -12.85 -12.94
C LYS A 116 21.07 -12.55 -13.36
N GLY A 117 21.80 -13.58 -13.78
CA GLY A 117 23.20 -13.49 -14.17
C GLY A 117 24.21 -13.42 -13.02
N ALA A 118 23.83 -12.90 -11.85
CA ALA A 118 24.74 -12.70 -10.72
C ALA A 118 24.44 -13.60 -9.51
N GLY A 119 23.40 -14.44 -9.58
CA GLY A 119 23.06 -15.43 -8.57
C GLY A 119 22.51 -14.85 -7.27
N ALA A 120 22.49 -15.69 -6.23
CA ALA A 120 22.12 -15.28 -4.88
C ALA A 120 23.23 -14.42 -4.26
N GLN A 121 22.85 -13.31 -3.63
CA GLN A 121 23.77 -12.38 -2.98
C GLN A 121 23.21 -11.86 -1.67
N VAL A 122 24.11 -11.72 -0.70
CA VAL A 122 23.92 -10.95 0.53
C VAL A 122 25.04 -9.91 0.58
N ARG A 123 24.70 -8.66 0.89
CA ARG A 123 25.68 -7.57 1.03
C ARG A 123 25.32 -6.70 2.22
N PHE A 124 26.32 -6.37 3.04
CA PHE A 124 26.22 -5.34 4.06
C PHE A 124 27.11 -4.15 3.69
N TYR A 125 26.63 -2.95 3.97
CA TYR A 125 27.30 -1.70 3.59
C TYR A 125 27.61 -0.81 4.79
N ASP A 126 28.75 -0.13 4.76
CA ASP A 126 29.08 0.95 5.71
C ASP A 126 28.31 2.25 5.40
N ALA A 127 28.65 3.33 6.12
CA ALA A 127 28.03 4.64 5.90
C ALA A 127 28.40 5.31 4.57
N ASN A 128 29.52 4.92 3.99
CA ASN A 128 30.04 5.42 2.71
C ASN A 128 29.56 4.55 1.53
N GLN A 129 28.64 3.60 1.76
CA GLN A 129 28.12 2.64 0.78
C GLN A 129 29.16 1.63 0.28
N SER A 130 30.28 1.46 0.99
CA SER A 130 31.25 0.40 0.72
C SER A 130 30.75 -0.93 1.28
N THR A 131 30.92 -2.02 0.53
CA THR A 131 30.62 -3.36 1.02
C THR A 131 31.58 -3.72 2.16
N VAL A 132 31.05 -3.93 3.37
CA VAL A 132 31.83 -4.41 4.52
C VAL A 132 31.84 -5.93 4.60
N TRP A 133 30.85 -6.59 4.01
CA TRP A 133 30.75 -8.03 3.91
C TRP A 133 29.81 -8.45 2.79
N SER A 134 30.10 -9.56 2.13
CA SER A 134 29.19 -10.20 1.18
C SER A 134 29.24 -11.72 1.20
N ALA A 135 28.15 -12.33 0.74
CA ALA A 135 28.07 -13.73 0.37
C ALA A 135 27.40 -13.87 -1.02
N PRO A 136 27.91 -14.73 -1.93
CA PRO A 136 29.23 -15.36 -1.84
C PRO A 136 30.32 -14.28 -1.70
N GLN A 137 31.46 -14.67 -1.14
CA GLN A 137 32.61 -13.77 -1.08
C GLN A 137 33.07 -13.50 -2.51
N ALA A 138 33.26 -12.22 -2.83
CA ALA A 138 33.80 -11.78 -4.12
C ALA A 138 35.31 -11.97 -4.17
#